data_AF-F7YEK5-F1
#
_entry.id   AF-F7YEK5-F1
#
_cell.length_a   1.000
_cell.length_b   1.000
_cell.length_c   1.000
_cell.angle_alpha   90.00
_cell.angle_beta   90.00
_cell.angle_gamma   90.00
#
_symmetry.space_group_name_H-M   'P 1'
#
loop_
_entity.id
_entity.type
_entity.pdbx_description
1 polymer ?
#
loop_
_entity_poly.entity_id
_entity_poly.type
_entity_poly.pdbx_seq_one_letter_code
_entity_poly.pdbx_strand_id
1 'polypeptide(L)'
;MVGRRAVVAALLATAAFPMASQGARLHKAISTIVPFKASPFPYRGKLPDGSGPFLDVTANGRHGHTSPRGGIYWEDETYSDRSTLLAIPRRFDPARPAVIVVFFHGNGATLQRDVVGRQRVVAQVEASGLNAVLVAPQFASNALDSSAGNFWTPGYFAGFMAEAAQELAKLTGAKATTFEAMPVVLVAYSGGYNPAAFVLGNGDIGGRLLGVILLDAVFDEADIFANWITHHRKSFFVSAYGRSSAAGNAEIRQLLASQGINASSDPPRRLEAGAIAFLASDAAHDTFVTRAFVNNPLQWLLARLHGFPR
;
A
#
# COMPACT_ATOMS: atom_id res chain seq x y z
N MET A 1 34.65 40.40 -61.19
CA MET A 1 34.94 38.95 -61.27
C MET A 1 35.08 38.42 -59.87
N VAL A 2 34.25 37.44 -59.53
CA VAL A 2 34.02 36.86 -58.20
C VAL A 2 35.01 35.71 -57.98
N GLY A 3 35.56 35.58 -56.77
CA GLY A 3 36.35 34.40 -56.35
C GLY A 3 36.20 34.15 -54.85
N ARG A 4 35.14 33.42 -54.49
CA ARG A 4 34.81 32.99 -53.10
C ARG A 4 35.78 31.90 -52.63
N ARG A 5 36.30 32.03 -51.40
CA ARG A 5 36.96 30.95 -50.66
C ARG A 5 35.90 29.96 -50.15
N ALA A 6 36.07 28.68 -50.46
CA ALA A 6 35.27 27.59 -49.90
C ALA A 6 35.97 27.00 -48.67
N VAL A 7 35.25 26.95 -47.54
CA VAL A 7 35.62 26.21 -46.34
C VAL A 7 35.05 24.80 -46.47
N VAL A 8 35.90 23.79 -46.36
CA VAL A 8 35.49 22.38 -46.32
C VAL A 8 35.09 22.04 -44.89
N ALA A 9 33.79 21.84 -44.65
CA ALA A 9 33.28 21.27 -43.41
C ALA A 9 33.15 19.75 -43.58
N ALA A 10 33.90 19.00 -42.78
CA ALA A 10 33.79 17.55 -42.71
C ALA A 10 32.46 17.17 -42.05
N LEU A 11 31.61 16.41 -42.77
CA LEU A 11 30.45 15.74 -42.19
C LEU A 11 30.92 14.54 -41.36
N LEU A 12 30.78 14.63 -40.04
CA LEU A 12 30.72 13.45 -39.17
C LEU A 12 29.31 12.87 -39.27
N ALA A 13 29.19 11.74 -39.97
CA ALA A 13 27.99 10.93 -39.94
C ALA A 13 27.87 10.26 -38.57
N THR A 14 27.03 10.80 -37.69
CA THR A 14 26.60 10.12 -36.47
C THR A 14 25.61 9.04 -36.85
N ALA A 15 26.04 7.78 -36.73
CA ALA A 15 25.14 6.64 -36.79
C ALA A 15 24.16 6.74 -35.60
N ALA A 16 22.90 7.09 -35.89
CA ALA A 16 21.83 7.03 -34.91
C ALA A 16 21.49 5.56 -34.66
N PHE A 17 21.96 5.02 -33.53
CA PHE A 17 21.41 3.77 -33.01
C PHE A 17 19.99 4.04 -32.52
N PRO A 18 19.02 3.17 -32.82
CA PRO A 18 17.69 3.30 -32.26
C PRO A 18 17.78 3.09 -30.75
N MET A 19 17.48 4.13 -29.98
CA MET A 19 17.23 3.99 -28.54
C MET A 19 16.01 3.09 -28.39
N ALA A 20 16.21 1.84 -27.98
CA ALA A 20 15.12 0.99 -27.53
C ALA A 20 14.38 1.73 -26.40
N SER A 21 13.07 1.97 -26.56
CA SER A 21 12.25 2.62 -25.55
C SER A 21 12.20 1.73 -24.31
N GLN A 22 12.98 2.06 -23.27
CA GLN A 22 12.84 1.42 -21.97
C GLN A 22 11.50 1.82 -21.36
N GLY A 23 10.65 0.83 -21.02
CA GLY A 23 9.39 1.07 -20.30
C GLY A 23 8.28 1.68 -21.15
N ALA A 24 7.95 1.08 -22.28
CA ALA A 24 6.79 1.52 -23.08
C ALA A 24 5.49 1.46 -22.27
N ARG A 25 4.58 2.41 -22.53
CA ARG A 25 3.24 2.45 -21.95
C ARG A 25 2.54 1.11 -22.13
N LEU A 26 1.96 0.58 -21.06
CA LEU A 26 1.23 -0.69 -21.11
C LEU A 26 -0.12 -0.53 -21.82
N HIS A 27 -0.33 -1.37 -22.84
CA HIS A 27 -1.57 -1.38 -23.63
C HIS A 27 -2.64 -2.33 -23.06
N LYS A 28 -2.27 -3.24 -22.15
CA LYS A 28 -3.18 -4.15 -21.43
C LYS A 28 -2.95 -4.01 -19.94
N ALA A 29 -4.03 -4.15 -19.15
CA ALA A 29 -3.91 -4.28 -17.71
C ALA A 29 -3.33 -5.65 -17.35
N ILE A 30 -2.53 -5.71 -16.29
CA ILE A 30 -1.98 -6.94 -15.72
C ILE A 30 -2.49 -7.05 -14.28
N SER A 31 -2.97 -8.22 -13.89
CA SER A 31 -3.28 -8.54 -12.49
C SER A 31 -2.86 -9.97 -12.25
N THR A 32 -1.90 -10.18 -11.35
CA THR A 32 -1.34 -11.50 -11.05
C THR A 32 -1.12 -11.67 -9.55
N ILE A 33 -1.22 -12.90 -9.07
CA ILE A 33 -0.89 -13.26 -7.69
C ILE A 33 0.33 -14.18 -7.76
N VAL A 34 1.42 -13.76 -7.14
CA VAL A 34 2.71 -14.47 -7.15
C VAL A 34 3.25 -14.60 -5.73
N PRO A 35 3.97 -15.68 -5.40
CA PRO A 35 4.56 -15.84 -4.08
C PRO A 35 5.77 -14.91 -3.91
N PHE A 36 5.86 -14.24 -2.77
CA PHE A 36 7.04 -13.46 -2.37
C PHE A 36 7.86 -14.22 -1.33
N LYS A 37 9.17 -14.01 -1.31
CA LYS A 37 10.04 -14.48 -0.23
C LYS A 37 9.88 -13.59 1.01
N ALA A 38 9.83 -12.28 0.83
CA ALA A 38 9.65 -11.30 1.88
C ALA A 38 8.16 -11.06 2.21
N SER A 39 7.37 -12.13 2.33
CA SER A 39 5.94 -12.06 2.66
C SER A 39 5.67 -11.87 4.16
N PRO A 40 4.47 -11.39 4.56
CA PRO A 40 4.09 -11.29 5.98
C PRO A 40 4.17 -12.63 6.70
N PHE A 41 3.78 -13.71 6.02
CA PHE A 41 3.79 -15.07 6.54
C PHE A 41 4.54 -16.03 5.61
N PRO A 42 5.15 -17.12 6.11
CA PRO A 42 5.17 -17.56 7.52
C PRO A 42 6.03 -16.69 8.42
N TYR A 43 5.59 -16.55 9.67
CA TYR A 43 6.26 -15.84 10.75
C TYR A 43 6.38 -16.77 11.96
N ARG A 44 7.60 -16.95 12.48
CA ARG A 44 7.89 -17.82 13.63
C ARG A 44 8.58 -17.07 14.78
N GLY A 45 8.49 -15.74 14.76
CA GLY A 45 9.05 -14.90 15.81
C GLY A 45 8.12 -14.78 17.02
N LYS A 46 8.32 -13.71 17.78
CA LYS A 46 7.56 -13.39 18.99
C LYS A 46 6.47 -12.36 18.69
N LEU A 47 5.45 -12.32 19.55
CA LEU A 47 4.52 -11.20 19.56
C LEU A 47 5.26 -9.87 19.84
N PRO A 48 4.79 -8.73 19.31
CA PRO A 48 5.48 -7.45 19.46
C PRO A 48 5.70 -7.00 20.91
N ASP A 49 4.77 -7.34 21.80
CA ASP A 49 4.85 -7.05 23.24
C ASP A 49 5.82 -7.98 24.00
N GLY A 50 6.41 -8.97 23.31
CA GLY A 50 7.31 -9.95 23.87
C GLY A 50 6.65 -11.01 24.75
N SER A 51 5.31 -11.04 24.82
CA SER A 51 4.53 -11.94 25.70
C SER A 51 4.76 -13.43 25.41
N GLY A 52 5.12 -13.77 24.17
CA GLY A 52 5.38 -15.15 23.78
C GLY A 52 5.73 -15.32 22.30
N PRO A 53 5.94 -16.57 21.86
CA PRO A 53 6.01 -16.89 20.42
C PRO A 53 4.68 -16.59 19.75
N PHE A 54 4.71 -16.20 18.47
CA PHE A 54 3.49 -16.04 17.68
C PHE A 54 2.77 -17.39 17.50
N LEU A 55 3.50 -18.44 17.12
CA LEU A 55 2.96 -19.79 17.09
C LEU A 55 3.03 -20.40 18.50
N ASP A 56 1.99 -20.16 19.30
CA ASP A 56 1.87 -20.53 20.71
C ASP A 56 1.27 -21.92 20.93
N VAL A 57 0.68 -22.53 19.90
CA VAL A 57 0.06 -23.85 19.96
C VAL A 57 0.91 -24.87 19.20
N THR A 58 1.15 -26.03 19.82
CA THR A 58 1.67 -27.22 19.12
C THR A 58 0.75 -28.41 19.38
N ALA A 59 0.20 -29.00 18.33
CA ALA A 59 -0.62 -30.20 18.43
C ALA A 59 -0.43 -31.10 17.21
N ASN A 60 -0.26 -32.41 17.44
CA ASN A 60 -0.09 -33.41 16.37
C ASN A 60 1.01 -33.07 15.35
N GLY A 61 2.11 -32.45 15.80
CA GLY A 61 3.22 -32.02 14.95
C GLY A 61 2.97 -30.74 14.13
N ARG A 62 1.81 -30.08 14.33
CA ARG A 62 1.47 -28.80 13.70
C ARG A 62 1.71 -27.65 14.67
N HIS A 63 2.07 -26.50 14.13
CA HIS A 63 2.19 -25.24 14.86
C HIS A 63 1.01 -24.32 14.53
N GLY A 64 0.44 -23.66 15.53
CA GLY A 64 -0.69 -22.76 15.37
C GLY A 64 -0.59 -21.53 16.26
N HIS A 65 -1.42 -20.54 15.95
CA HIS A 65 -1.59 -19.30 16.70
C HIS A 65 -2.99 -19.22 17.30
N THR A 66 -3.09 -18.89 18.58
CA THR A 66 -4.34 -18.54 19.26
C THR A 66 -4.75 -17.11 18.90
N SER A 67 -5.62 -16.98 17.91
CA SER A 67 -6.19 -15.70 17.49
C SER A 67 -7.24 -15.20 18.49
N PRO A 68 -7.16 -13.95 18.96
CA PRO A 68 -8.12 -13.40 19.93
C PRO A 68 -9.59 -13.48 19.51
N ARG A 69 -9.87 -13.52 18.20
CA ARG A 69 -11.22 -13.51 17.64
C ARG A 69 -11.58 -14.77 16.85
N GLY A 70 -10.60 -15.62 16.54
CA GLY A 70 -10.75 -16.72 15.58
C GLY A 70 -10.48 -18.11 16.15
N GLY A 71 -10.02 -18.23 17.39
CA GLY A 71 -9.56 -19.49 17.95
C GLY A 71 -8.18 -19.89 17.42
N ILE A 72 -7.91 -21.18 17.30
CA ILE A 72 -6.60 -21.66 16.82
C ILE A 72 -6.59 -21.69 15.29
N TYR A 73 -5.66 -20.95 14.70
CA TYR A 73 -5.32 -21.04 13.28
C TYR A 73 -3.97 -21.71 13.10
N TRP A 74 -3.85 -22.57 12.09
CA TRP A 74 -2.65 -23.37 11.87
C TRP A 74 -1.70 -22.73 10.86
N GLU A 75 -0.39 -22.88 11.09
CA GLU A 75 0.64 -22.31 10.23
C GLU A 75 0.50 -22.81 8.78
N ASP A 76 0.31 -24.11 8.59
CA ASP A 76 0.21 -24.74 7.27
C ASP A 76 -1.01 -24.31 6.46
N GLU A 77 -2.07 -23.83 7.10
CA GLU A 77 -3.32 -23.40 6.45
C GLU A 77 -3.45 -21.88 6.32
N THR A 78 -3.18 -21.15 7.41
CA THR A 78 -3.49 -19.72 7.55
C THR A 78 -2.25 -18.85 7.39
N TYR A 79 -1.11 -19.29 7.91
CA TYR A 79 0.13 -18.52 7.97
C TYR A 79 1.24 -19.10 7.07
N SER A 80 0.88 -19.85 6.02
CA SER A 80 1.82 -20.38 5.03
C SER A 80 1.75 -19.62 3.71
N ASP A 81 0.71 -18.81 3.52
CA ASP A 81 0.42 -18.14 2.26
C ASP A 81 1.37 -16.96 2.03
N ARG A 82 2.21 -17.11 1.00
CA ARG A 82 3.19 -16.11 0.57
C ARG A 82 2.69 -15.22 -0.56
N SER A 83 1.43 -15.38 -0.94
CA SER A 83 0.86 -14.72 -2.11
C SER A 83 0.90 -13.20 -1.99
N THR A 84 1.23 -12.54 -3.09
CA THR A 84 1.17 -11.09 -3.24
C THR A 84 0.51 -10.76 -4.56
N LEU A 85 -0.52 -9.93 -4.52
CA LEU A 85 -1.21 -9.40 -5.69
C LEU A 85 -0.40 -8.22 -6.24
N LEU A 86 -0.08 -8.30 -7.53
CA LEU A 86 0.48 -7.21 -8.32
C LEU A 86 -0.51 -6.83 -9.41
N ALA A 87 -0.92 -5.56 -9.43
CA ALA A 87 -1.84 -5.05 -10.44
C ALA A 87 -1.28 -3.80 -11.12
N ILE A 88 -1.30 -3.81 -12.44
CA ILE A 88 -0.77 -2.75 -13.30
C ILE A 88 -1.92 -2.31 -14.22
N PRO A 89 -2.56 -1.17 -13.94
CA PRO A 89 -3.65 -0.64 -14.73
C PRO A 89 -3.26 -0.48 -16.20
N ARG A 90 -4.28 -0.58 -17.08
CA ARG A 90 -4.09 -0.23 -18.49
C ARG A 90 -3.59 1.21 -18.56
N ARG A 91 -2.64 1.48 -19.46
CA ARG A 91 -2.02 2.81 -19.68
C ARG A 91 -1.00 3.26 -18.64
N PHE A 92 -0.68 2.43 -17.65
CA PHE A 92 0.47 2.70 -16.77
C PHE A 92 1.73 2.95 -17.61
N ASP A 93 2.47 3.98 -17.22
CA ASP A 93 3.68 4.44 -17.90
C ASP A 93 4.79 4.63 -16.85
N PRO A 94 5.74 3.69 -16.75
CA PRO A 94 6.86 3.77 -15.80
C PRO A 94 7.87 4.87 -16.15
N ALA A 95 7.80 5.47 -17.34
CA ALA A 95 8.66 6.59 -17.74
C ALA A 95 8.12 7.95 -17.28
N ARG A 96 6.92 7.98 -16.68
CA ARG A 96 6.29 9.18 -16.13
C ARG A 96 6.24 9.12 -14.61
N PRO A 97 6.06 10.26 -13.90
CA PRO A 97 5.78 10.23 -12.48
C PRO A 97 4.67 9.22 -12.16
N ALA A 98 4.94 8.31 -11.24
CA ALA A 98 4.05 7.22 -10.88
C ALA A 98 4.17 6.90 -9.39
N VAL A 99 3.17 6.22 -8.85
CA VAL A 99 3.07 5.88 -7.42
C VAL A 99 2.76 4.40 -7.23
N ILE A 100 3.29 3.80 -6.17
CA ILE A 100 2.89 2.47 -5.72
C ILE A 100 1.81 2.62 -4.65
N VAL A 101 0.63 2.06 -4.91
CA VAL A 101 -0.40 1.88 -3.91
C VAL A 101 -0.17 0.53 -3.24
N VAL A 102 0.10 0.55 -1.94
CA VAL A 102 0.17 -0.67 -1.13
C VAL A 102 -1.17 -0.83 -0.42
N PHE A 103 -1.82 -1.99 -0.56
CA PHE A 103 -3.11 -2.24 0.08
C PHE A 103 -3.02 -3.39 1.10
N PHE A 104 -3.31 -3.09 2.36
CA PHE A 104 -3.43 -4.06 3.44
C PHE A 104 -4.89 -4.41 3.69
N HIS A 105 -5.24 -5.67 3.43
CA HIS A 105 -6.61 -6.16 3.53
C HIS A 105 -7.03 -6.43 4.97
N GLY A 106 -8.34 -6.56 5.18
CA GLY A 106 -8.93 -6.90 6.47
C GLY A 106 -8.96 -8.40 6.76
N ASN A 107 -9.46 -8.74 7.94
CA ASN A 107 -9.59 -10.13 8.39
C ASN A 107 -10.57 -10.92 7.51
N GLY A 108 -10.41 -12.24 7.52
CA GLY A 108 -11.27 -13.17 6.80
C GLY A 108 -11.20 -12.98 5.29
N ALA A 109 -10.05 -12.51 4.76
CA ALA A 109 -9.88 -12.20 3.35
C ALA A 109 -8.87 -13.13 2.67
N THR A 110 -9.11 -13.36 1.38
CA THR A 110 -8.07 -13.83 0.44
C THR A 110 -7.91 -12.79 -0.67
N LEU A 111 -6.72 -12.67 -1.25
CA LEU A 111 -6.46 -11.71 -2.32
C LEU A 111 -7.47 -11.82 -3.47
N GLN A 112 -7.72 -13.03 -3.98
CA GLN A 112 -8.60 -13.24 -5.12
C GLN A 112 -10.07 -12.96 -4.79
N ARG A 113 -10.59 -13.53 -3.70
CA ARG A 113 -12.01 -13.39 -3.35
C ARG A 113 -12.35 -11.97 -2.93
N ASP A 114 -11.47 -11.35 -2.14
CA ASP A 114 -11.81 -10.11 -1.44
C ASP A 114 -11.18 -8.89 -2.09
N VAL A 115 -9.86 -8.85 -2.23
CA VAL A 115 -9.15 -7.66 -2.75
C VAL A 115 -9.52 -7.44 -4.23
N VAL A 116 -9.50 -8.51 -5.04
CA VAL A 116 -9.91 -8.45 -6.44
C VAL A 116 -11.44 -8.47 -6.60
N GLY A 117 -12.11 -9.45 -5.99
CA GLY A 117 -13.55 -9.70 -6.16
C GLY A 117 -14.45 -8.73 -5.39
N ARG A 118 -14.67 -8.99 -4.09
CA ARG A 118 -15.66 -8.29 -3.25
C ARG A 118 -15.40 -6.79 -3.13
N GLN A 119 -14.17 -6.41 -2.86
CA GLN A 119 -13.76 -5.02 -2.57
C GLN A 119 -13.37 -4.24 -3.83
N ARG A 120 -13.11 -4.97 -4.93
CA ARG A 120 -12.81 -4.38 -6.25
C ARG A 120 -11.62 -3.41 -6.22
N VAL A 121 -10.63 -3.66 -5.37
CA VAL A 121 -9.50 -2.73 -5.14
C VAL A 121 -8.73 -2.47 -6.43
N VAL A 122 -8.45 -3.52 -7.22
CA VAL A 122 -7.80 -3.39 -8.54
C VAL A 122 -8.60 -2.44 -9.45
N ALA A 123 -9.92 -2.64 -9.53
CA ALA A 123 -10.78 -1.82 -10.37
C ALA A 123 -10.89 -0.38 -9.86
N GLN A 124 -10.84 -0.16 -8.54
CA GLN A 124 -10.84 1.19 -7.96
C GLN A 124 -9.55 1.94 -8.25
N VAL A 125 -8.39 1.27 -8.18
CA VAL A 125 -7.10 1.86 -8.57
C VAL A 125 -7.12 2.21 -10.06
N GLU A 126 -7.55 1.29 -10.93
CA GLU A 126 -7.65 1.57 -12.38
C GLU A 126 -8.63 2.72 -12.68
N ALA A 127 -9.81 2.72 -12.06
CA ALA A 127 -10.84 3.73 -12.29
C ALA A 127 -10.50 5.11 -11.68
N SER A 128 -9.46 5.21 -10.85
CA SER A 128 -8.96 6.51 -10.37
C SER A 128 -8.28 7.29 -11.50
N GLY A 129 -7.82 6.58 -12.54
CA GLY A 129 -7.01 7.12 -13.63
C GLY A 129 -5.61 7.53 -13.20
N LEU A 130 -5.18 7.25 -11.97
CA LEU A 130 -3.86 7.58 -11.48
C LEU A 130 -2.80 6.72 -12.19
N ASN A 131 -1.67 7.31 -12.62
CA ASN A 131 -0.51 6.54 -13.07
C ASN A 131 0.12 5.80 -11.88
N ALA A 132 -0.45 4.66 -11.53
CA ALA A 132 -0.12 3.91 -10.33
C ALA A 132 -0.09 2.41 -10.59
N VAL A 133 0.62 1.68 -9.74
CA VAL A 133 0.54 0.22 -9.62
C VAL A 133 0.04 -0.16 -8.23
N LEU A 134 -0.56 -1.33 -8.10
CA LEU A 134 -1.07 -1.89 -6.84
C LEU A 134 -0.21 -3.07 -6.40
N VAL A 135 0.16 -3.08 -5.12
CA VAL A 135 0.80 -4.19 -4.42
C VAL A 135 -0.03 -4.53 -3.19
N ALA A 136 -0.47 -5.78 -3.05
CA ALA A 136 -1.22 -6.22 -1.87
C ALA A 136 -0.71 -7.59 -1.39
N PRO A 137 0.00 -7.65 -0.25
CA PRO A 137 0.39 -8.92 0.33
C PRO A 137 -0.80 -9.65 0.95
N GLN A 138 -0.74 -10.97 0.95
CA GLN A 138 -1.63 -11.80 1.75
C GLN A 138 -1.14 -11.78 3.21
N PHE A 139 -2.03 -11.36 4.12
CA PHE A 139 -1.88 -11.58 5.57
C PHE A 139 -2.51 -12.93 5.95
N ALA A 140 -2.92 -13.12 7.20
CA ALA A 140 -3.56 -14.35 7.66
C ALA A 140 -4.69 -14.78 6.71
N SER A 141 -4.50 -15.91 6.02
CA SER A 141 -5.36 -16.31 4.91
C SER A 141 -6.71 -16.76 5.43
N ASN A 142 -7.76 -16.04 5.03
CA ASN A 142 -9.15 -16.34 5.39
C ASN A 142 -9.39 -16.49 6.92
N ALA A 143 -8.68 -15.71 7.74
CA ALA A 143 -8.70 -15.84 9.20
C ALA A 143 -9.13 -14.54 9.90
N LEU A 144 -9.77 -14.67 11.07
CA LEU A 144 -10.16 -13.54 11.92
C LEU A 144 -8.97 -12.94 12.69
N ASP A 145 -7.86 -12.73 12.00
CA ASP A 145 -6.58 -12.36 12.60
C ASP A 145 -5.94 -11.16 11.88
N SER A 146 -5.54 -10.16 12.66
CA SER A 146 -4.97 -8.90 12.16
C SER A 146 -3.44 -8.89 12.16
N SER A 147 -2.78 -9.98 12.55
CA SER A 147 -1.34 -10.02 12.77
C SER A 147 -0.52 -9.62 11.55
N ALA A 148 0.50 -8.78 11.75
CA ALA A 148 1.39 -8.32 10.67
C ALA A 148 2.47 -9.35 10.29
N GLY A 149 2.70 -10.37 11.12
CA GLY A 149 3.72 -11.39 10.91
C GLY A 149 5.12 -10.77 10.81
N ASN A 150 5.85 -11.09 9.74
CA ASN A 150 7.19 -10.55 9.51
C ASN A 150 7.23 -9.01 9.47
N PHE A 151 6.13 -8.33 9.15
CA PHE A 151 6.08 -6.86 9.11
C PHE A 151 6.12 -6.20 10.50
N TRP A 152 6.01 -6.96 11.59
CA TRP A 152 6.39 -6.49 12.93
C TRP A 152 7.89 -6.20 13.03
N THR A 153 8.72 -6.86 12.22
CA THR A 153 10.19 -6.76 12.30
C THR A 153 10.68 -5.53 11.55
N PRO A 154 11.42 -4.61 12.20
CA PRO A 154 12.00 -3.45 11.54
C PRO A 154 12.84 -3.83 10.31
N GLY A 155 12.64 -3.11 9.21
CA GLY A 155 13.32 -3.30 7.93
C GLY A 155 12.75 -4.42 7.05
N TYR A 156 11.86 -5.28 7.56
CA TYR A 156 11.34 -6.40 6.77
C TYR A 156 10.42 -5.92 5.64
N PHE A 157 9.59 -4.90 5.89
CA PHE A 157 8.72 -4.36 4.85
C PHE A 157 9.51 -3.65 3.75
N ALA A 158 10.68 -3.07 4.07
CA ALA A 158 11.58 -2.53 3.04
C ALA A 158 12.06 -3.63 2.07
N GLY A 159 12.36 -4.82 2.60
CA GLY A 159 12.67 -6.01 1.80
C GLY A 159 11.50 -6.46 0.91
N PHE A 160 10.27 -6.45 1.44
CA PHE A 160 9.05 -6.71 0.67
C PHE A 160 8.90 -5.73 -0.50
N MET A 161 9.12 -4.43 -0.26
CA MET A 161 9.02 -3.41 -1.31
C MET A 161 10.13 -3.52 -2.36
N ALA A 162 11.32 -3.96 -1.98
CA ALA A 162 12.39 -4.26 -2.92
C ALA A 162 12.02 -5.46 -3.82
N GLU A 163 11.46 -6.53 -3.26
CA GLU A 163 10.97 -7.67 -4.06
C GLU A 163 9.81 -7.25 -4.98
N ALA A 164 8.88 -6.41 -4.49
CA ALA A 164 7.82 -5.84 -5.32
C ALA A 164 8.36 -5.07 -6.52
N ALA A 165 9.41 -4.27 -6.34
CA ALA A 165 10.04 -3.54 -7.43
C ALA A 165 10.64 -4.47 -8.48
N GLN A 166 11.24 -5.59 -8.08
CA GLN A 166 11.78 -6.59 -8.99
C GLN A 166 10.67 -7.30 -9.79
N GLU A 167 9.57 -7.70 -9.14
CA GLU A 167 8.46 -8.36 -9.83
C GLU A 167 7.72 -7.40 -10.77
N LEU A 168 7.49 -6.15 -10.35
CA LEU A 168 6.92 -5.12 -11.22
C LEU A 168 7.81 -4.82 -12.43
N ALA A 169 9.13 -4.81 -12.26
CA ALA A 169 10.09 -4.68 -13.36
C ALA A 169 9.96 -5.82 -14.38
N LYS A 170 9.84 -7.07 -13.92
CA LYS A 170 9.62 -8.23 -14.79
C LYS A 170 8.31 -8.12 -15.59
N LEU A 171 7.23 -7.69 -14.94
CA LEU A 171 5.91 -7.57 -15.59
C LEU A 171 5.82 -6.42 -16.59
N THR A 172 6.60 -5.35 -16.40
CA THR A 172 6.55 -4.14 -17.24
C THR A 172 7.68 -4.02 -18.25
N GLY A 173 8.79 -4.74 -18.06
CA GLY A 173 10.03 -4.53 -18.80
C GLY A 173 10.79 -3.25 -18.42
N ALA A 174 10.35 -2.50 -17.40
CA ALA A 174 11.09 -1.37 -16.84
C ALA A 174 12.18 -1.84 -15.86
N LYS A 175 13.03 -0.91 -15.40
CA LYS A 175 14.07 -1.22 -14.40
C LYS A 175 13.46 -1.29 -13.00
N ALA A 176 13.96 -2.19 -12.15
CA ALA A 176 13.53 -2.24 -10.75
C ALA A 176 13.79 -0.91 -10.01
N THR A 177 14.90 -0.24 -10.32
CA THR A 177 15.24 1.09 -9.75
C THR A 177 14.18 2.15 -10.04
N THR A 178 13.39 2.01 -11.11
CA THR A 178 12.24 2.87 -11.38
C THR A 178 11.19 2.72 -10.27
N PHE A 179 10.84 1.49 -9.90
CA PHE A 179 9.86 1.21 -8.85
C PHE A 179 10.43 1.44 -7.44
N GLU A 180 11.73 1.23 -7.22
CA GLU A 180 12.42 1.55 -5.95
C GLU A 180 12.47 3.05 -5.67
N ALA A 181 12.37 3.90 -6.70
CA ALA A 181 12.30 5.35 -6.52
C ALA A 181 10.85 5.87 -6.40
N MET A 182 9.84 5.09 -6.79
CA MET A 182 8.45 5.55 -6.80
C MET A 182 7.98 5.92 -5.39
N PRO A 183 7.27 7.04 -5.23
CA PRO A 183 6.54 7.31 -4.00
C PRO A 183 5.50 6.22 -3.70
N VAL A 184 5.12 6.10 -2.43
CA VAL A 184 4.21 5.06 -1.92
C VAL A 184 3.01 5.72 -1.25
N VAL A 185 1.81 5.19 -1.51
CA VAL A 185 0.60 5.44 -0.72
C VAL A 185 0.23 4.14 -0.03
N LEU A 186 0.20 4.17 1.30
CA LEU A 186 -0.21 3.03 2.11
C LEU A 186 -1.71 3.10 2.36
N VAL A 187 -2.43 2.02 2.07
CA VAL A 187 -3.87 1.90 2.27
C VAL A 187 -4.12 0.70 3.17
N ALA A 188 -4.96 0.86 4.19
CA ALA A 188 -5.35 -0.25 5.06
C ALA A 188 -6.86 -0.27 5.27
N TYR A 189 -7.43 -1.47 5.28
CA TYR A 189 -8.84 -1.72 5.58
C TYR A 189 -8.98 -2.70 6.74
N SER A 190 -9.87 -2.40 7.68
CA SER A 190 -10.22 -3.29 8.78
C SER A 190 -8.95 -3.78 9.51
N GLY A 191 -8.75 -5.09 9.66
CA GLY A 191 -7.57 -5.71 10.27
C GLY A 191 -6.20 -5.31 9.69
N GLY A 192 -6.16 -4.74 8.48
CA GLY A 192 -4.95 -4.19 7.89
C GLY A 192 -4.35 -3.01 8.68
N TYR A 193 -5.02 -2.51 9.71
CA TYR A 193 -4.50 -1.45 10.58
C TYR A 193 -3.24 -1.87 11.34
N ASN A 194 -3.16 -3.10 11.83
CA ASN A 194 -2.00 -3.55 12.61
C ASN A 194 -0.73 -3.60 11.75
N PRO A 195 -0.70 -4.26 10.57
CA PRO A 195 0.46 -4.17 9.69
C PRO A 195 0.76 -2.74 9.25
N ALA A 196 -0.27 -1.89 9.04
CA ALA A 196 -0.03 -0.49 8.73
C ALA A 196 0.68 0.24 9.88
N ALA A 197 0.20 0.10 11.12
CA ALA A 197 0.80 0.71 12.29
C ALA A 197 2.26 0.31 12.45
N PHE A 198 2.58 -0.99 12.39
CA PHE A 198 3.97 -1.45 12.53
C PHE A 198 4.89 -1.01 11.40
N VAL A 199 4.42 -1.01 10.14
CA VAL A 199 5.20 -0.47 9.02
C VAL A 199 5.48 1.02 9.20
N LEU A 200 4.53 1.80 9.73
CA LEU A 200 4.72 3.21 10.04
C LEU A 200 5.67 3.43 11.23
N GLY A 201 5.51 2.65 12.29
CA GLY A 201 6.34 2.72 13.50
C GLY A 201 7.80 2.34 13.23
N ASN A 202 8.02 1.33 12.39
CA ASN A 202 9.36 0.90 11.99
C ASN A 202 10.04 1.89 11.03
N GLY A 203 9.27 2.72 10.31
CA GLY A 203 9.80 3.67 9.33
C GLY A 203 10.26 3.02 8.02
N ASP A 204 9.80 1.80 7.72
CA ASP A 204 10.34 0.94 6.66
C ASP A 204 10.21 1.52 5.24
N ILE A 205 9.28 2.44 5.01
CA ILE A 205 9.08 3.10 3.71
C ILE A 205 9.96 4.36 3.57
N GLY A 206 10.37 4.95 4.69
CA GLY A 206 11.15 6.18 4.75
C GLY A 206 10.50 7.35 3.99
N GLY A 207 11.33 8.21 3.40
CA GLY A 207 10.89 9.43 2.71
C GLY A 207 10.05 9.20 1.44
N ARG A 208 9.84 7.96 1.01
CA ARG A 208 8.98 7.63 -0.14
C ARG A 208 7.49 7.63 0.20
N LEU A 209 7.13 7.57 1.49
CA LEU A 209 5.72 7.51 1.91
C LEU A 209 5.04 8.87 1.74
N LEU A 210 4.21 9.00 0.70
CA LEU A 210 3.42 10.20 0.44
C LEU A 210 2.29 10.38 1.44
N GLY A 211 1.70 9.28 1.89
CA GLY A 211 0.60 9.34 2.84
C GLY A 211 -0.11 8.03 3.05
N VAL A 212 -1.06 8.09 3.98
CA VAL A 212 -1.80 6.94 4.48
C VAL A 212 -3.30 7.15 4.27
N ILE A 213 -3.98 6.11 3.81
CA ILE A 213 -5.43 6.03 3.71
C ILE A 213 -5.91 4.86 4.58
N LEU A 214 -6.69 5.15 5.61
CA LEU A 214 -7.36 4.14 6.43
C LEU A 214 -8.84 4.08 6.06
N LEU A 215 -9.34 2.87 5.86
CA LEU A 215 -10.74 2.57 5.53
C LEU A 215 -11.30 1.69 6.67
N ASP A 216 -12.04 2.30 7.59
CA ASP A 216 -12.64 1.66 8.77
C ASP A 216 -11.70 0.67 9.47
N ALA A 217 -10.49 1.15 9.79
CA ALA A 217 -9.36 0.31 10.17
C ALA A 217 -8.86 0.53 11.61
N VAL A 218 -8.93 1.76 12.16
CA VAL A 218 -8.29 2.08 13.45
C VAL A 218 -9.04 1.43 14.63
N PHE A 219 -8.65 0.22 15.00
CA PHE A 219 -9.18 -0.50 16.17
C PHE A 219 -8.25 -0.46 17.38
N ASP A 220 -6.96 -0.25 17.14
CA ASP A 220 -5.90 -0.14 18.14
C ASP A 220 -4.71 0.65 17.54
N GLU A 221 -3.61 0.82 18.29
CA GLU A 221 -2.36 1.47 17.86
C GLU A 221 -2.53 2.97 17.51
N ALA A 222 -3.49 3.64 18.14
CA ALA A 222 -3.81 5.05 17.88
C ALA A 222 -2.61 5.98 18.13
N ASP A 223 -1.79 5.66 19.13
CA ASP A 223 -0.55 6.34 19.47
C ASP A 223 0.48 6.26 18.32
N ILE A 224 0.65 5.09 17.69
CA ILE A 224 1.56 4.92 16.55
C ILE A 224 1.12 5.78 15.38
N PHE A 225 -0.17 5.78 15.04
CA PHE A 225 -0.70 6.62 13.96
C PHE A 225 -0.56 8.12 14.29
N ALA A 226 -0.92 8.55 15.49
CA ALA A 226 -0.80 9.95 15.92
C ALA A 226 0.66 10.42 15.93
N ASN A 227 1.57 9.57 16.42
CA ASN A 227 3.02 9.82 16.42
C ASN A 227 3.57 9.94 15.00
N TRP A 228 3.17 9.05 14.09
CA TRP A 228 3.57 9.12 12.69
C TRP A 228 3.11 10.44 12.04
N ILE A 229 1.84 10.80 12.20
CA ILE A 229 1.28 12.06 11.66
C ILE A 229 2.06 13.27 12.19
N THR A 230 2.35 13.29 13.48
CA THR A 230 3.08 14.39 14.15
C THR A 230 4.47 14.60 13.54
N HIS A 231 5.18 13.52 13.23
CA HIS A 231 6.54 13.57 12.69
C HIS A 231 6.62 13.65 11.15
N HIS A 232 5.53 13.34 10.44
CA HIS A 232 5.49 13.30 8.96
C HIS A 232 4.54 14.33 8.37
N ARG A 233 4.66 15.59 8.79
CA ARG A 233 3.77 16.71 8.37
C ARG A 233 3.80 17.06 6.88
N LYS A 234 4.75 16.51 6.12
CA LYS A 234 4.83 16.63 4.65
C LYS A 234 4.10 15.49 3.92
N SER A 235 3.63 14.48 4.65
CA SER A 235 2.76 13.43 4.12
C SER A 235 1.30 13.80 4.37
N PHE A 236 0.38 13.14 3.65
CA PHE A 236 -1.05 13.24 3.94
C PHE A 236 -1.50 12.08 4.83
N PHE A 237 -2.61 12.28 5.55
CA PHE A 237 -3.30 11.26 6.30
C PHE A 237 -4.81 11.40 6.10
N VAL A 238 -5.48 10.34 5.67
CA VAL A 238 -6.94 10.29 5.62
C VAL A 238 -7.40 9.02 6.31
N SER A 239 -8.28 9.15 7.29
CA SER A 239 -8.99 8.02 7.87
C SER A 239 -10.48 8.19 7.63
N ALA A 240 -11.06 7.37 6.78
CA ALA A 240 -12.50 7.24 6.66
C ALA A 240 -12.97 6.11 7.57
N TYR A 241 -13.96 6.36 8.42
CA TYR A 241 -14.31 5.43 9.49
C TYR A 241 -15.81 5.30 9.70
N GLY A 242 -16.22 4.07 10.02
CA GLY A 242 -17.57 3.72 10.44
C GLY A 242 -17.68 3.72 11.97
N ARG A 243 -18.84 3.28 12.47
CA ARG A 243 -19.06 3.11 13.92
C ARG A 243 -18.03 2.18 14.57
N SER A 244 -17.55 1.17 13.84
CA SER A 244 -16.70 0.12 14.38
C SER A 244 -15.31 0.61 14.79
N SER A 245 -14.74 1.58 14.07
CA SER A 245 -13.42 2.17 14.34
C SER A 245 -13.50 3.61 14.87
N ALA A 246 -14.69 4.08 15.28
CA ALA A 246 -14.91 5.45 15.73
C ALA A 246 -14.09 5.82 16.97
N ALA A 247 -13.91 4.88 17.92
CA ALA A 247 -13.14 5.12 19.14
C ALA A 247 -11.66 5.38 18.84
N GLY A 248 -11.00 4.52 18.06
CA GLY A 248 -9.60 4.71 17.68
C GLY A 248 -9.37 5.99 16.86
N ASN A 249 -10.33 6.35 15.99
CA ASN A 249 -10.26 7.63 15.28
C ASN A 249 -10.41 8.85 16.21
N ALA A 250 -11.29 8.77 17.22
CA ALA A 250 -11.43 9.83 18.23
C ALA A 250 -10.14 9.99 19.05
N GLU A 251 -9.50 8.87 19.41
CA GLU A 251 -8.24 8.87 20.15
C GLU A 251 -7.10 9.53 19.35
N ILE A 252 -6.91 9.16 18.07
CA ILE A 252 -5.91 9.83 17.23
C ILE A 252 -6.18 11.34 17.17
N ARG A 253 -7.45 11.75 16.97
CA ARG A 253 -7.81 13.17 16.93
C ARG A 253 -7.50 13.89 18.24
N GLN A 254 -7.74 13.26 19.38
CA GLN A 254 -7.42 13.82 20.70
C GLN A 254 -5.91 13.99 20.87
N LEU A 255 -5.12 12.96 20.51
CA LEU A 255 -3.66 13.02 20.55
C LEU A 255 -3.11 14.13 19.65
N LEU A 256 -3.61 14.25 18.43
CA LEU A 256 -3.23 15.34 17.50
C LEU A 256 -3.60 16.72 18.06
N ALA A 257 -4.80 16.88 18.61
CA ALA A 257 -5.26 18.13 19.19
C ALA A 257 -4.38 18.55 20.39
N SER A 258 -3.92 17.60 21.21
CA SER A 258 -2.99 17.86 22.32
C SER A 258 -1.63 18.43 21.86
N GLN A 259 -1.26 18.18 20.60
CA GLN A 259 -0.05 18.69 19.96
C GLN A 259 -0.31 19.93 19.07
N GLY A 260 -1.52 20.51 19.14
CA GLY A 260 -1.92 21.66 18.33
C GLY A 260 -2.06 21.35 16.83
N ILE A 261 -2.24 20.07 16.46
CA ILE A 261 -2.41 19.65 15.08
C ILE A 261 -3.90 19.56 14.74
N ASN A 262 -4.34 20.44 13.86
CA ASN A 262 -5.71 20.44 13.36
C ASN A 262 -5.93 19.32 12.33
N ALA A 263 -7.05 18.63 12.47
CA ALA A 263 -7.51 17.60 11.54
C ALA A 263 -8.90 17.96 11.02
N SER A 264 -9.09 17.92 9.71
CA SER A 264 -10.37 18.26 9.06
C SER A 264 -11.38 17.12 9.22
N SER A 265 -12.65 17.47 9.37
CA SER A 265 -13.78 16.53 9.23
C SER A 265 -14.35 16.48 7.81
N ASP A 266 -13.87 17.34 6.92
CA ASP A 266 -14.40 17.49 5.58
C ASP A 266 -13.65 16.60 4.58
N PRO A 267 -14.34 16.01 3.59
CA PRO A 267 -13.68 15.30 2.50
C PRO A 267 -12.67 16.22 1.78
N PRO A 268 -11.40 15.78 1.65
CA PRO A 268 -10.37 16.63 1.07
C PRO A 268 -10.68 16.91 -0.40
N ARG A 269 -10.53 18.17 -0.82
CA ARG A 269 -10.62 18.54 -2.26
C ARG A 269 -9.42 18.01 -3.05
N ARG A 270 -8.25 17.92 -2.40
CA ARG A 270 -6.98 17.41 -2.91
C ARG A 270 -6.30 16.58 -1.83
N LEU A 271 -5.63 15.51 -2.26
CA LEU A 271 -4.81 14.67 -1.40
C LEU A 271 -3.35 15.11 -1.61
N GLU A 272 -2.84 15.95 -0.71
CA GLU A 272 -1.53 16.60 -0.84
C GLU A 272 -0.83 16.73 0.52
N ALA A 273 0.46 17.06 0.49
CA ALA A 273 1.31 17.19 1.67
C ALA A 273 0.64 18.00 2.80
N GLY A 274 0.57 17.43 4.00
CA GLY A 274 -0.01 18.06 5.19
C GLY A 274 -1.53 17.98 5.31
N ALA A 275 -2.24 17.42 4.32
CA ALA A 275 -3.67 17.15 4.44
C ALA A 275 -3.92 16.07 5.50
N ILE A 276 -4.67 16.40 6.56
CA ILE A 276 -5.07 15.48 7.62
C ILE A 276 -6.60 15.52 7.72
N ALA A 277 -7.27 14.40 7.42
CA ALA A 277 -8.72 14.33 7.42
C ALA A 277 -9.27 13.05 8.08
N PHE A 278 -10.35 13.21 8.83
CA PHE A 278 -11.10 12.13 9.49
C PHE A 278 -12.55 12.17 9.01
N LEU A 279 -12.91 11.22 8.17
CA LEU A 279 -14.17 11.21 7.43
C LEU A 279 -15.13 10.19 8.05
N ALA A 280 -16.05 10.67 8.87
CA ALA A 280 -17.09 9.82 9.43
C ALA A 280 -18.01 9.30 8.32
N SER A 281 -18.46 8.06 8.47
CA SER A 281 -19.42 7.42 7.59
C SER A 281 -20.36 6.52 8.37
N ASP A 282 -21.59 6.44 7.91
CA ASP A 282 -22.68 5.61 8.39
C ASP A 282 -22.78 4.27 7.62
N ALA A 283 -21.82 4.00 6.72
CA ALA A 283 -21.74 2.75 5.98
C ALA A 283 -21.38 1.54 6.86
N ALA A 284 -21.79 0.36 6.41
CA ALA A 284 -21.46 -0.90 7.06
C ALA A 284 -20.01 -1.31 6.81
N HIS A 285 -19.36 -1.85 7.85
CA HIS A 285 -17.96 -2.29 7.84
C HIS A 285 -17.62 -3.19 6.64
N ASP A 286 -18.41 -4.23 6.38
CA ASP A 286 -18.13 -5.22 5.32
C ASP A 286 -18.19 -4.63 3.90
N THR A 287 -18.88 -3.49 3.74
CA THR A 287 -19.00 -2.80 2.45
C THR A 287 -18.05 -1.61 2.32
N PHE A 288 -17.29 -1.28 3.38
CA PHE A 288 -16.64 0.02 3.52
C PHE A 288 -15.68 0.36 2.38
N VAL A 289 -14.99 -0.64 1.81
CA VAL A 289 -14.09 -0.44 0.67
C VAL A 289 -14.84 -0.09 -0.62
N THR A 290 -16.11 -0.49 -0.75
CA THR A 290 -16.96 -0.21 -1.92
C THR A 290 -17.97 0.91 -1.69
N ARG A 291 -18.29 1.22 -0.43
CA ARG A 291 -19.22 2.26 -0.03
C ARG A 291 -18.89 2.73 1.38
N ALA A 292 -18.50 3.99 1.50
CA ALA A 292 -18.28 4.70 2.76
C ALA A 292 -19.01 6.06 2.68
N PHE A 293 -18.32 7.17 2.97
CA PHE A 293 -18.79 8.54 2.74
C PHE A 293 -19.07 8.83 1.26
N VAL A 294 -18.59 7.97 0.35
CA VAL A 294 -18.88 7.93 -1.09
C VAL A 294 -18.86 6.47 -1.57
N ASN A 295 -19.36 6.21 -2.78
CA ASN A 295 -19.11 4.95 -3.47
C ASN A 295 -17.66 4.88 -3.94
N ASN A 296 -17.05 3.70 -3.85
CA ASN A 296 -15.63 3.45 -4.19
C ASN A 296 -14.69 4.49 -3.56
N PRO A 297 -14.62 4.58 -2.22
CA PRO A 297 -13.82 5.61 -1.53
C PRO A 297 -12.34 5.58 -1.91
N LEU A 298 -11.76 4.41 -2.20
CA LEU A 298 -10.36 4.33 -2.63
C LEU A 298 -10.18 4.98 -4.00
N GLN A 299 -11.05 4.68 -4.97
CA GLN A 299 -11.05 5.35 -6.28
C GLN A 299 -11.16 6.87 -6.09
N TRP A 300 -12.11 7.32 -5.26
CA TRP A 300 -12.39 8.74 -5.04
C TRP A 300 -11.21 9.49 -4.42
N LEU A 301 -10.52 8.88 -3.46
CA LEU A 301 -9.35 9.46 -2.79
C LEU A 301 -8.13 9.47 -3.70
N LEU A 302 -7.83 8.36 -4.40
CA LEU A 302 -6.72 8.30 -5.35
C LEU A 302 -6.91 9.26 -6.53
N ALA A 303 -8.15 9.47 -6.96
CA ALA A 303 -8.48 10.47 -7.98
C ALA A 303 -8.23 11.92 -7.51
N ARG A 304 -7.87 12.16 -6.26
CA ARG A 304 -7.49 13.47 -5.71
C ARG A 304 -6.01 13.57 -5.39
N LEU A 305 -5.24 12.51 -5.61
CA LEU A 305 -3.78 12.58 -5.59
C LEU A 305 -3.31 13.29 -6.86
N HIS A 306 -2.61 14.41 -6.69
CA HIS A 306 -2.11 15.23 -7.78
C HIS A 306 -0.59 15.01 -7.95
N GLY A 307 -0.04 15.50 -9.07
CA GLY A 307 1.39 15.33 -9.40
C GLY A 307 1.69 14.08 -10.22
N PHE A 308 0.67 13.27 -10.51
CA PHE A 308 0.78 12.08 -11.35
C PHE A 308 -0.17 12.21 -12.56
N PRO A 309 0.31 11.89 -13.78
CA PRO A 309 -0.51 11.95 -14.99
C PRO A 309 -1.63 10.88 -14.97
N ARG A 310 -2.59 11.04 -15.88
CA ARG A 310 -3.72 10.13 -16.09
C ARG A 310 -3.78 9.60 -17.53
#